data_AF-A0A8E2ASW2-F1
#
_entry.id   AF-A0A8E2ASW2-F1
#
_cell.length_a   1.000
_cell.length_b   1.000
_cell.length_c   1.000
_cell.angle_alpha   90.00
_cell.angle_beta   90.00
_cell.angle_gamma   90.00
#
_symmetry.space_group_name_H-M   'P 1'
#
loop_
_entity.id
_entity.type
_entity.pdbx_description
1 polymer ?
#
loop_
_entity_poly.entity_id
_entity_poly.type
_entity_poly.pdbx_seq_one_letter_code
_entity_poly.pdbx_strand_id
1 'polypeptide(L)'
;MASPVAALRALQQIIATSIDRIEESCKSRGLDFPSLDEPFTPENDAARADPVVQEASTLLAAAAHQLVATVQQPQKTIFTATVSYYLPVALRAAVETNTVEILREVGEQGLHVNDIAQKNNVDPVKLGRLLRFLATSHIFKEVSPDVFANNRLSSVCDTGKATAELFEKPLEKHESTSGIPALIGHCTDEDYKGAGYILEHLTDRETAFEDGLERTPMMRAFGSTTDVWTWFERPDNELRFRRFGAAMNGVNNMQSPESILKGFDWGSLSEGSIIVDVGGGIGTSSLVLAKAFPKLRYVVQDRPAVVEEGKKHCQSVLPEALAGRTVQYEAHDFFQKQPQKTASVFLLKQIMHDWSDRFAANILRRLRDAATPETRLVLIDNIMPYACRADDLSIPGAKNPDVPEPLLPNMGGAGILPYCFDLSMYVHFNALERTLGHLQKLLESAGWKLARVYPTDSLGSYLPQVEAVPA
;
A
#
# COMPACT_ATOMS: atom_id res chain seq x y z
N MET A 1 -20.97 -30.80 -10.06
CA MET A 1 -19.92 -29.89 -10.53
C MET A 1 -20.37 -29.31 -11.86
N ALA A 2 -20.33 -27.99 -12.03
CA ALA A 2 -20.57 -27.39 -13.34
C ALA A 2 -19.51 -27.89 -14.34
N SER A 3 -19.87 -28.04 -15.62
CA SER A 3 -18.90 -28.39 -16.66
C SER A 3 -17.77 -27.35 -16.70
N PRO A 4 -16.50 -27.72 -16.99
CA PRO A 4 -15.41 -26.75 -17.17
C PRO A 4 -15.76 -25.64 -18.19
N VAL A 5 -16.53 -25.99 -19.23
CA VAL A 5 -17.02 -25.01 -20.22
C VAL A 5 -18.06 -24.06 -19.61
N ALA A 6 -18.89 -24.53 -18.67
CA ALA A 6 -19.85 -23.68 -17.97
C ALA A 6 -19.15 -22.63 -17.10
N ALA A 7 -18.02 -22.97 -16.47
CA ALA A 7 -17.20 -22.00 -15.74
C ALA A 7 -16.62 -20.91 -16.67
N LEU A 8 -16.14 -21.29 -17.86
CA LEU A 8 -15.69 -20.32 -18.88
C LEU A 8 -16.82 -19.39 -19.32
N ARG A 9 -18.05 -19.91 -19.49
CA ARG A 9 -19.23 -19.11 -19.83
C ARG A 9 -19.63 -18.16 -18.69
N ALA A 10 -19.53 -18.59 -17.45
CA ALA A 10 -19.78 -17.73 -16.29
C ALA A 10 -18.77 -16.58 -16.22
N LEU A 11 -17.47 -16.85 -16.41
CA LEU A 11 -16.43 -15.81 -16.49
C LEU A 11 -16.69 -14.84 -17.65
N GLN A 12 -17.06 -15.36 -18.83
CA GLN A 12 -17.45 -14.53 -19.98
C GLN A 12 -18.61 -13.59 -19.63
N GLN A 13 -19.63 -14.09 -18.94
CA GLN A 13 -20.79 -13.29 -18.54
C GLN A 13 -20.40 -12.18 -17.56
N ILE A 14 -19.54 -12.47 -16.57
CA ILE A 14 -19.05 -11.46 -15.62
C ILE A 14 -18.29 -10.37 -16.37
N ILE A 15 -17.38 -10.73 -17.29
CA ILE A 15 -16.64 -9.77 -18.11
C ILE A 15 -17.60 -8.88 -18.91
N ALA A 16 -18.55 -9.48 -19.63
CA ALA A 16 -19.51 -8.74 -20.46
C ALA A 16 -20.36 -7.78 -19.62
N THR A 17 -20.96 -8.27 -18.53
CA THR A 17 -21.80 -7.44 -17.65
C THR A 17 -21.00 -6.33 -16.97
N SER A 18 -19.75 -6.57 -16.57
CA SER A 18 -18.90 -5.51 -16.05
C SER A 18 -18.59 -4.43 -17.09
N ILE A 19 -18.32 -4.81 -18.35
CA ILE A 19 -18.11 -3.85 -19.44
C ILE A 19 -19.36 -2.99 -19.65
N ASP A 20 -20.54 -3.61 -19.71
CA ASP A 20 -21.81 -2.90 -19.88
C ASP A 20 -22.05 -1.88 -18.75
N ARG A 21 -21.78 -2.26 -17.49
CA ARG A 21 -21.90 -1.37 -16.33
C ARG A 21 -20.92 -0.18 -16.40
N ILE A 22 -19.68 -0.43 -16.81
CA ILE A 22 -18.68 0.63 -16.99
C ILE A 22 -19.14 1.59 -18.09
N GLU A 23 -19.57 1.07 -19.24
CA GLU A 23 -20.02 1.86 -20.37
C GLU A 23 -21.24 2.73 -20.01
N GLU A 24 -22.23 2.17 -19.31
CA GLU A 24 -23.41 2.88 -18.85
C GLU A 24 -23.06 4.01 -17.86
N SER A 25 -22.20 3.72 -16.88
CA SER A 25 -21.73 4.74 -15.92
C SER A 25 -20.94 5.86 -16.60
N CYS A 26 -20.10 5.53 -17.58
CA CYS A 26 -19.34 6.53 -18.35
C CYS A 26 -20.27 7.40 -19.21
N LYS A 27 -21.18 6.77 -19.98
CA LYS A 27 -22.16 7.48 -20.84
C LYS A 27 -23.07 8.41 -20.05
N SER A 28 -23.61 7.95 -18.91
CA SER A 28 -24.53 8.75 -18.08
C SER A 28 -23.88 9.99 -17.48
N ARG A 29 -22.54 10.00 -17.34
CA ARG A 29 -21.75 11.12 -16.80
C ARG A 29 -21.03 11.94 -17.88
N GLY A 30 -21.13 11.55 -19.15
CA GLY A 30 -20.39 12.19 -20.24
C GLY A 30 -18.87 12.06 -20.09
N LEU A 31 -18.40 10.95 -19.52
CA LEU A 31 -16.98 10.65 -19.35
C LEU A 31 -16.58 9.50 -20.27
N ASP A 32 -15.31 9.47 -20.66
CA ASP A 32 -14.70 8.33 -21.33
C ASP A 32 -13.99 7.43 -20.31
N PHE A 33 -13.93 6.13 -20.60
CA PHE A 33 -13.09 5.22 -19.82
C PHE A 33 -11.63 5.39 -20.26
N PRO A 34 -10.68 5.51 -19.31
CA PRO A 34 -9.29 5.83 -19.61
C PRO A 34 -8.62 4.84 -20.56
N SER A 35 -7.85 5.36 -21.51
CA SER A 35 -7.03 4.54 -22.41
C SER A 35 -5.74 4.08 -21.72
N LEU A 36 -5.28 2.89 -22.09
CA LEU A 36 -3.97 2.38 -21.65
C LEU A 36 -2.80 3.11 -22.35
N ASP A 37 -3.02 3.63 -23.55
CA ASP A 37 -1.97 4.18 -24.42
C ASP A 37 -1.60 5.63 -24.09
N GLU A 38 -2.45 6.36 -23.37
CA GLU A 38 -2.20 7.75 -22.95
C GLU A 38 -1.59 7.80 -21.54
N PRO A 39 -0.73 8.78 -21.21
CA PRO A 39 -0.26 9.00 -19.85
C PRO A 39 -1.42 9.22 -18.86
N PHE A 40 -1.27 8.70 -17.64
CA PHE A 40 -2.21 8.94 -16.54
C PHE A 40 -2.22 10.41 -16.12
N THR A 41 -3.42 10.98 -16.00
CA THR A 41 -3.66 12.21 -15.21
C THR A 41 -4.91 12.02 -14.35
N PRO A 42 -5.05 12.73 -13.21
CA PRO A 42 -6.27 12.67 -12.41
C PRO A 42 -7.54 12.99 -13.21
N GLU A 43 -7.45 13.90 -14.18
CA GLU A 43 -8.58 14.32 -15.02
C GLU A 43 -9.02 13.21 -15.98
N ASN A 44 -8.07 12.53 -16.64
CA ASN A 44 -8.40 11.46 -17.57
C ASN A 44 -8.74 10.12 -16.86
N ASP A 45 -8.58 10.04 -15.54
CA ASP A 45 -9.01 8.88 -14.74
C ASP A 45 -10.36 9.08 -14.03
N ALA A 46 -11.02 10.23 -14.21
CA ALA A 46 -12.22 10.62 -13.46
C ALA A 46 -13.35 9.57 -13.49
N ALA A 47 -13.46 8.77 -14.56
CA ALA A 47 -14.43 7.68 -14.66
C ALA A 47 -14.28 6.66 -13.50
N ARG A 48 -13.05 6.37 -13.07
CA ARG A 48 -12.72 5.41 -12.00
C ARG A 48 -13.00 5.91 -10.59
N ALA A 49 -13.35 7.18 -10.42
CA ALA A 49 -13.80 7.70 -9.13
C ALA A 49 -15.22 7.19 -8.76
N ASP A 50 -15.96 6.67 -9.74
CA ASP A 50 -17.30 6.14 -9.53
C ASP A 50 -17.28 4.73 -8.92
N PRO A 51 -17.98 4.49 -7.80
CA PRO A 51 -18.01 3.18 -7.15
C PRO A 51 -18.50 2.03 -8.05
N VAL A 52 -19.43 2.28 -8.99
CA VAL A 52 -19.91 1.27 -9.95
C VAL A 52 -18.79 0.89 -10.90
N VAL A 53 -18.01 1.87 -11.38
CA VAL A 53 -16.86 1.61 -12.27
C VAL A 53 -15.76 0.85 -11.52
N GLN A 54 -15.50 1.20 -10.25
CA GLN A 54 -14.52 0.48 -9.42
C GLN A 54 -14.91 -0.98 -9.22
N GLU A 55 -16.14 -1.23 -8.76
CA GLU A 55 -16.65 -2.58 -8.52
C GLU A 55 -16.65 -3.41 -9.81
N ALA A 56 -17.17 -2.86 -10.91
CA ALA A 56 -17.20 -3.55 -12.20
C ALA A 56 -15.80 -3.83 -12.74
N SER A 57 -14.86 -2.89 -12.58
CA SER A 57 -13.45 -3.07 -12.98
C SER A 57 -12.77 -4.18 -12.18
N THR A 58 -13.00 -4.25 -10.86
CA THR A 58 -12.46 -5.32 -10.00
C THR A 58 -13.00 -6.68 -10.40
N LEU A 59 -14.32 -6.80 -10.61
CA LEU A 59 -14.94 -8.05 -11.08
C LEU A 59 -14.43 -8.47 -12.47
N LEU A 60 -14.28 -7.52 -13.38
CA LEU A 60 -13.75 -7.75 -14.72
C LEU A 60 -12.31 -8.26 -14.65
N ALA A 61 -11.46 -7.59 -13.86
CA ALA A 61 -10.06 -7.99 -13.68
C ALA A 61 -9.96 -9.39 -13.04
N ALA A 62 -10.74 -9.67 -11.99
CA ALA A 62 -10.77 -10.97 -11.33
C ALA A 62 -11.17 -12.08 -12.32
N ALA A 63 -12.23 -11.85 -13.11
CA ALA A 63 -12.67 -12.78 -14.13
C ALA A 63 -11.64 -12.98 -15.25
N ALA A 64 -10.96 -11.92 -15.69
CA ALA A 64 -9.91 -11.99 -16.69
C ALA A 64 -8.70 -12.80 -16.19
N HIS A 65 -8.23 -12.55 -14.97
CA HIS A 65 -7.16 -13.34 -14.35
C HIS A 65 -7.51 -14.82 -14.26
N GLN A 66 -8.72 -15.14 -13.79
CA GLN A 66 -9.16 -16.52 -13.67
C GLN A 66 -9.37 -17.18 -15.04
N LEU A 67 -9.87 -16.44 -16.04
CA LEU A 67 -9.99 -16.92 -17.41
C LEU A 67 -8.62 -17.28 -17.99
N VAL A 68 -7.63 -16.40 -17.85
CA VAL A 68 -6.24 -16.65 -18.27
C VAL A 68 -5.68 -17.89 -17.58
N ALA A 69 -5.86 -18.01 -16.26
CA ALA A 69 -5.42 -19.18 -15.51
C ALA A 69 -6.10 -20.48 -15.96
N THR A 70 -7.36 -20.40 -16.40
CA THR A 70 -8.15 -21.57 -16.84
C THR A 70 -7.74 -22.05 -18.24
N VAL A 71 -7.40 -21.14 -19.15
CA VAL A 71 -7.15 -21.48 -20.57
C VAL A 71 -5.67 -21.73 -20.90
N GLN A 72 -4.74 -21.23 -20.07
CA GLN A 72 -3.31 -21.46 -20.29
C GLN A 72 -2.89 -22.89 -19.93
N GLN A 73 -1.83 -23.38 -20.58
CA GLN A 73 -1.25 -24.67 -20.24
C GLN A 73 -0.65 -24.61 -18.83
N PRO A 74 -1.03 -25.51 -17.91
CA PRO A 74 -0.59 -25.45 -16.51
C PRO A 74 0.94 -25.35 -16.35
N GLN A 75 1.71 -26.09 -17.16
CA GLN A 75 3.17 -26.07 -17.13
C GLN A 75 3.73 -24.69 -17.51
N LYS A 76 3.13 -24.04 -18.52
CA LYS A 76 3.52 -22.69 -18.93
C LYS A 76 3.15 -21.66 -17.87
N THR A 77 1.97 -21.78 -17.27
CA THR A 77 1.52 -20.89 -16.19
C THR A 77 2.49 -20.94 -15.01
N ILE A 78 2.85 -22.14 -14.54
CA ILE A 78 3.79 -22.31 -13.43
C ILE A 78 5.19 -21.80 -13.78
N PHE A 79 5.71 -22.13 -14.96
CA PHE A 79 7.02 -21.66 -15.36
C PHE A 79 7.09 -20.12 -15.50
N THR A 80 6.05 -19.50 -16.08
CA THR A 80 5.93 -18.03 -16.16
C THR A 80 5.91 -17.41 -14.76
N ALA A 81 5.18 -18.01 -13.81
CA ALA A 81 5.19 -17.55 -12.42
C ALA A 81 6.59 -17.65 -11.79
N THR A 82 7.33 -18.74 -12.04
CA THR A 82 8.72 -18.93 -11.55
C THR A 82 9.67 -17.85 -12.04
N VAL A 83 9.48 -17.33 -13.25
CA VAL A 83 10.35 -16.28 -13.84
C VAL A 83 9.73 -14.87 -13.81
N SER A 84 8.60 -14.70 -13.11
CA SER A 84 7.86 -13.42 -13.04
C SER A 84 8.68 -12.28 -12.42
N TYR A 85 9.72 -12.64 -11.67
CA TYR A 85 10.64 -11.76 -10.99
C TYR A 85 11.41 -10.81 -11.93
N TYR A 86 11.45 -11.09 -13.25
CA TYR A 86 12.02 -10.16 -14.23
C TYR A 86 11.20 -8.88 -14.44
N LEU A 87 9.88 -8.90 -14.15
CA LEU A 87 9.04 -7.70 -14.24
C LEU A 87 9.44 -6.60 -13.25
N PRO A 88 9.50 -6.85 -11.93
CA PRO A 88 9.97 -5.83 -10.99
C PRO A 88 11.42 -5.40 -11.27
N VAL A 89 12.30 -6.32 -11.70
CA VAL A 89 13.70 -6.00 -12.04
C VAL A 89 13.78 -5.05 -13.25
N ALA A 90 13.02 -5.32 -14.31
CA ALA A 90 12.98 -4.45 -15.49
C ALA A 90 12.39 -3.08 -15.15
N LEU A 91 11.30 -3.06 -14.36
CA LEU A 91 10.64 -1.83 -13.94
C LEU A 91 11.60 -0.95 -13.13
N ARG A 92 12.31 -1.54 -12.17
CA ARG A 92 13.35 -0.84 -11.40
C ARG A 92 14.41 -0.24 -12.30
N ALA A 93 14.91 -1.00 -13.28
CA ALA A 93 15.93 -0.50 -14.18
C ALA A 93 15.43 0.73 -14.95
N ALA A 94 14.20 0.69 -15.49
CA ALA A 94 13.63 1.84 -16.21
C ALA A 94 13.47 3.08 -15.32
N VAL A 95 13.03 2.90 -14.07
CA VAL A 95 12.89 3.98 -13.08
C VAL A 95 14.25 4.53 -12.66
N GLU A 96 15.20 3.68 -12.28
CA GLU A 96 16.51 4.09 -11.75
C GLU A 96 17.41 4.72 -12.82
N THR A 97 17.24 4.37 -14.09
CA THR A 97 17.94 5.01 -15.21
C THR A 97 17.21 6.25 -15.74
N ASN A 98 16.21 6.77 -15.01
CA ASN A 98 15.41 7.94 -15.37
C ASN A 98 14.78 7.86 -16.77
N THR A 99 14.51 6.64 -17.26
CA THR A 99 13.95 6.43 -18.60
C THR A 99 12.54 6.98 -18.69
N VAL A 100 11.77 6.90 -17.60
CA VAL A 100 10.41 7.45 -17.53
C VAL A 100 10.43 8.95 -17.78
N GLU A 101 11.31 9.69 -17.11
CA GLU A 101 11.41 11.14 -17.25
C GLU A 101 11.94 11.54 -18.63
N ILE A 102 12.93 10.82 -19.16
CA ILE A 102 13.45 11.04 -20.53
C ILE A 102 12.31 10.91 -21.54
N LEU A 103 11.49 9.86 -21.44
CA LEU A 103 10.38 9.62 -22.36
C LEU A 103 9.25 10.63 -22.18
N ARG A 104 9.01 11.12 -20.96
CA ARG A 104 8.03 12.19 -20.69
C ARG A 104 8.43 13.49 -21.37
N GLU A 105 9.70 13.88 -21.29
CA GLU A 105 10.20 15.10 -21.93
C GLU A 105 10.13 15.06 -23.46
N VAL A 106 10.18 13.85 -24.04
CA VAL A 106 10.02 13.64 -25.47
C VAL A 106 8.55 13.66 -25.86
N GLY A 107 7.68 12.92 -25.16
CA GLY A 107 6.26 12.83 -25.46
C GLY A 107 5.88 11.59 -26.27
N GLU A 108 4.67 11.62 -26.86
CA GLU A 108 3.99 10.44 -27.42
C GLU A 108 4.69 9.81 -28.64
N GLN A 109 5.49 10.58 -29.38
CA GLN A 109 6.28 10.06 -30.49
C GLN A 109 7.39 9.09 -30.04
N GLY A 110 7.72 9.10 -28.75
CA GLY A 110 8.75 8.27 -28.17
C GLY A 110 10.16 8.62 -28.61
N LEU A 111 11.13 7.86 -28.10
CA LEU A 111 12.55 8.03 -28.38
C LEU A 111 13.20 6.69 -28.72
N HIS A 112 14.12 6.68 -29.68
CA HIS A 112 14.88 5.49 -30.02
C HIS A 112 15.80 5.10 -28.85
N VAL A 113 15.94 3.80 -28.57
CA VAL A 113 16.68 3.30 -27.40
C VAL A 113 18.13 3.78 -27.35
N ASN A 114 18.78 3.96 -28.51
CA ASN A 114 20.12 4.54 -28.59
C ASN A 114 20.20 5.95 -28.00
N ASP A 115 19.18 6.78 -28.24
CA ASP A 115 19.15 8.17 -27.78
C ASP A 115 18.73 8.24 -26.30
N ILE A 116 17.85 7.34 -25.85
CA ILE A 116 17.56 7.16 -24.42
C ILE A 116 18.85 6.78 -23.68
N ALA A 117 19.54 5.76 -24.19
CA ALA A 117 20.77 5.23 -23.61
C ALA A 117 21.91 6.25 -23.59
N GLN A 118 21.99 7.12 -24.61
CA GLN A 118 22.92 8.24 -24.63
C GLN A 118 22.64 9.24 -23.50
N LYS A 119 21.36 9.51 -23.20
CA LYS A 119 20.97 10.47 -22.14
C LYS A 119 21.23 9.96 -20.73
N ASN A 120 20.94 8.69 -20.45
CA ASN A 120 21.12 8.11 -19.11
C ASN A 120 22.41 7.27 -18.95
N ASN A 121 23.27 7.25 -19.97
CA ASN A 121 24.58 6.59 -19.97
C ASN A 121 24.51 5.09 -19.63
N VAL A 122 23.64 4.36 -20.33
CA VAL A 122 23.54 2.89 -20.24
C VAL A 122 23.78 2.22 -21.58
N ASP A 123 23.86 0.89 -21.58
CA ASP A 123 23.98 0.11 -22.82
C ASP A 123 22.61 0.02 -23.53
N PRO A 124 22.48 0.46 -24.79
CA PRO A 124 21.20 0.49 -25.50
C PRO A 124 20.62 -0.90 -25.78
N VAL A 125 21.48 -1.91 -26.00
CA VAL A 125 21.02 -3.29 -26.25
C VAL A 125 20.43 -3.88 -24.98
N LYS A 126 21.04 -3.61 -23.83
CA LYS A 126 20.52 -4.07 -22.53
C LYS A 126 19.22 -3.34 -22.18
N LEU A 127 19.19 -2.01 -22.32
CA LEU A 127 18.01 -1.21 -22.02
C LEU A 127 16.82 -1.60 -22.91
N GLY A 128 17.04 -1.75 -24.22
CA GLY A 128 15.97 -2.07 -25.17
C GLY A 128 15.29 -3.40 -24.89
N ARG A 129 16.03 -4.39 -24.37
CA ARG A 129 15.46 -5.68 -23.94
C ARG A 129 14.53 -5.53 -22.73
N LEU A 130 14.90 -4.67 -21.78
CA LEU A 130 14.08 -4.39 -20.60
C LEU A 130 12.81 -3.62 -20.98
N LEU A 131 12.96 -2.57 -21.79
CA LEU A 131 11.83 -1.77 -22.27
C LEU A 131 10.85 -2.58 -23.12
N ARG A 132 11.36 -3.49 -23.96
CA ARG A 132 10.50 -4.41 -24.73
C ARG A 132 9.74 -5.40 -23.85
N PHE A 133 10.39 -5.93 -22.82
CA PHE A 133 9.73 -6.80 -21.84
C PHE A 133 8.63 -6.06 -21.08
N LEU A 134 8.91 -4.82 -20.67
CA LEU A 134 7.92 -3.95 -20.02
C LEU A 134 6.76 -3.62 -20.96
N ALA A 135 7.04 -3.26 -22.22
CA ALA A 135 6.00 -2.96 -23.21
C ALA A 135 5.10 -4.19 -23.48
N THR A 136 5.68 -5.39 -23.50
CA THR A 136 4.94 -6.67 -23.56
C THR A 136 4.05 -6.89 -22.33
N SER A 137 4.43 -6.30 -21.20
CA SER A 137 3.68 -6.31 -19.94
C SER A 137 2.79 -5.07 -19.78
N HIS A 138 2.53 -4.33 -20.87
CA HIS A 138 1.70 -3.12 -20.91
C HIS A 138 2.25 -1.92 -20.12
N ILE A 139 3.54 -1.92 -19.77
CA ILE A 139 4.23 -0.79 -19.14
C ILE A 139 5.18 -0.21 -20.21
N PHE A 140 4.98 1.05 -20.62
CA PHE A 140 5.55 1.63 -21.87
C PHE A 140 4.90 1.07 -23.15
N LYS A 141 5.19 1.76 -24.27
CA LYS A 141 4.81 1.37 -25.64
C LYS A 141 6.03 1.35 -26.54
N GLU A 142 6.23 0.28 -27.32
CA GLU A 142 7.17 0.25 -28.44
C GLU A 142 6.43 0.76 -29.69
N VAL A 143 6.52 2.07 -29.97
CA VAL A 143 5.71 2.74 -31.02
C VAL A 143 6.15 2.39 -32.44
N SER A 144 7.42 2.04 -32.59
CA SER A 144 8.05 1.47 -33.79
C SER A 144 9.31 0.72 -33.34
N PRO A 145 9.96 -0.10 -34.19
CA PRO A 145 11.13 -0.89 -33.77
C PRO A 145 12.16 -0.06 -32.99
N ASP A 146 12.42 -0.46 -31.75
CA ASP A 146 13.37 0.18 -30.83
C ASP A 146 13.06 1.64 -30.43
N VAL A 147 11.85 2.15 -30.70
CA VAL A 147 11.37 3.47 -30.26
C VAL A 147 10.30 3.29 -29.18
N PHE A 148 10.53 3.88 -28.01
CA PHE A 148 9.68 3.69 -26.83
C PHE A 148 9.03 4.99 -26.38
N ALA A 149 7.80 4.92 -25.87
CA ALA A 149 7.08 6.04 -25.26
C ALA A 149 6.45 5.63 -23.92
N ASN A 150 6.19 6.59 -23.05
CA ASN A 150 5.37 6.36 -21.86
C ASN A 150 3.92 6.11 -22.26
N ASN A 151 3.26 5.21 -21.55
CA ASN A 151 1.82 5.00 -21.55
C ASN A 151 1.25 5.23 -20.14
N ARG A 152 -0.02 4.86 -19.90
CA ARG A 152 -0.71 5.08 -18.63
C ARG A 152 0.03 4.51 -17.42
N LEU A 153 0.53 3.28 -17.52
CA LEU A 153 1.17 2.60 -16.38
C LEU A 153 2.57 3.12 -16.12
N SER A 154 3.37 3.32 -17.16
CA SER A 154 4.74 3.86 -17.00
C SER A 154 4.73 5.32 -16.52
N SER A 155 3.73 6.13 -16.87
CA SER A 155 3.67 7.53 -16.43
C SER A 155 3.40 7.68 -14.94
N VAL A 156 2.80 6.68 -14.28
CA VAL A 156 2.64 6.66 -12.81
C VAL A 156 4.00 6.56 -12.11
N CYS A 157 5.03 6.07 -12.82
CA CYS A 157 6.41 6.00 -12.35
C CYS A 157 7.19 7.31 -12.53
N ASP A 158 6.55 8.38 -13.03
CA ASP A 158 7.20 9.68 -13.22
C ASP A 158 7.41 10.38 -11.87
N THR A 159 8.62 10.89 -11.66
CA THR A 159 8.91 11.75 -10.49
C THR A 159 8.34 13.16 -10.64
N GLY A 160 8.02 13.59 -11.87
CA GLY A 160 7.63 14.96 -12.16
C GLY A 160 8.82 15.89 -12.42
N LYS A 161 10.04 15.47 -12.06
CA LYS A 161 11.26 16.28 -12.10
C LYS A 161 11.90 16.32 -13.48
N ALA A 162 12.62 17.40 -13.78
CA ALA A 162 13.39 17.48 -15.02
C ALA A 162 14.56 16.49 -14.99
N THR A 163 14.86 15.85 -16.12
CA THR A 163 15.97 14.87 -16.21
C THR A 163 17.31 15.49 -15.80
N ALA A 164 17.55 16.76 -16.14
CA ALA A 164 18.74 17.50 -15.75
C ALA A 164 18.89 17.61 -14.21
N GLU A 165 17.80 17.90 -13.49
CA GLU A 165 17.79 17.96 -12.02
C GLU A 165 18.13 16.58 -11.43
N LEU A 166 17.54 15.51 -11.98
CA LEU A 166 17.75 14.15 -11.50
C LEU A 166 19.20 13.68 -11.65
N PHE A 167 19.88 14.09 -12.73
CA PHE A 167 21.29 13.77 -12.93
C PHE A 167 22.23 14.61 -12.05
N GLU A 168 21.88 15.87 -11.79
CA GLU A 168 22.67 16.75 -10.91
C GLU A 168 22.52 16.36 -9.43
N LYS A 169 21.30 15.98 -9.02
CA LYS A 169 20.94 15.75 -7.62
C LYS A 169 20.24 14.40 -7.42
N PRO A 170 20.93 13.28 -7.65
CA PRO A 170 20.33 11.94 -7.60
C PRO A 170 19.78 11.57 -6.21
N LEU A 171 20.34 12.11 -5.13
CA LEU A 171 19.83 11.88 -3.77
C LEU A 171 18.49 12.57 -3.49
N GLU A 172 18.16 13.63 -4.23
CA GLU A 172 16.91 14.39 -4.09
C GLU A 172 15.81 13.86 -5.03
N LYS A 173 16.05 12.76 -5.76
CA LYS A 173 15.15 12.22 -6.80
C LYS A 173 13.71 12.06 -6.35
N HIS A 174 13.49 11.62 -5.11
CA HIS A 174 12.17 11.31 -4.60
C HIS A 174 11.56 12.44 -3.74
N GLU A 175 12.31 13.50 -3.46
CA GLU A 175 11.84 14.63 -2.67
C GLU A 175 10.71 15.36 -3.39
N SER A 176 9.59 15.59 -2.69
CA SER A 176 8.41 16.30 -3.22
C SER A 176 7.79 15.64 -4.47
N THR A 177 7.85 14.32 -4.57
CA THR A 177 7.24 13.53 -5.67
C THR A 177 5.96 12.80 -5.21
N SER A 178 5.31 12.07 -6.12
CA SER A 178 4.17 11.19 -5.78
C SER A 178 4.53 10.07 -4.79
N GLY A 179 5.83 9.76 -4.63
CA GLY A 179 6.33 8.65 -3.81
C GLY A 179 6.25 7.28 -4.47
N ILE A 180 5.51 7.11 -5.57
CA ILE A 180 5.43 5.84 -6.30
C ILE A 180 6.79 5.40 -6.87
N PRO A 181 7.61 6.26 -7.49
CA PRO A 181 8.94 5.85 -7.96
C PRO A 181 9.85 5.38 -6.82
N ALA A 182 9.71 6.00 -5.64
CA ALA A 182 10.43 5.60 -4.44
C ALA A 182 9.97 4.24 -3.92
N LEU A 183 8.64 4.00 -3.93
CA LEU A 183 8.04 2.72 -3.57
C LEU A 183 8.49 1.59 -4.50
N ILE A 184 8.55 1.84 -5.81
CA ILE A 184 9.12 0.88 -6.77
C ILE A 184 10.56 0.54 -6.36
N GLY A 185 11.41 1.55 -6.15
CA GLY A 185 12.79 1.32 -5.75
C GLY A 185 12.91 0.56 -4.42
N HIS A 186 12.03 0.83 -3.46
CA HIS A 186 11.97 0.15 -2.17
C HIS A 186 11.58 -1.34 -2.31
N CYS A 187 10.46 -1.61 -2.97
CA CYS A 187 9.96 -2.97 -3.17
C CYS A 187 10.89 -3.80 -4.06
N THR A 188 11.62 -3.18 -4.99
CA THR A 188 12.48 -3.89 -5.95
C THR A 188 13.97 -3.90 -5.56
N ASP A 189 14.34 -3.30 -4.43
CA ASP A 189 15.68 -3.37 -3.85
C ASP A 189 15.66 -4.11 -2.52
N GLU A 190 15.10 -3.52 -1.47
CA GLU A 190 15.13 -4.08 -0.13
C GLU A 190 14.24 -5.31 -0.01
N ASP A 191 12.95 -5.15 -0.32
CA ASP A 191 11.96 -6.21 -0.19
C ASP A 191 12.30 -7.38 -1.09
N TYR A 192 12.50 -7.13 -2.39
CA TYR A 192 12.81 -8.17 -3.37
C TYR A 192 14.06 -8.99 -3.01
N LYS A 193 15.12 -8.35 -2.50
CA LYS A 193 16.32 -9.08 -2.05
C LYS A 193 16.03 -9.90 -0.79
N GLY A 194 15.27 -9.35 0.15
CA GLY A 194 14.83 -10.06 1.36
C GLY A 194 13.90 -11.24 1.07
N ALA A 195 12.95 -11.07 0.15
CA ALA A 195 12.00 -12.09 -0.28
C ALA A 195 12.70 -13.33 -0.85
N GLY A 196 13.84 -13.14 -1.52
CA GLY A 196 14.70 -14.23 -1.99
C GLY A 196 15.24 -15.15 -0.88
N TYR A 197 15.22 -14.72 0.38
CA TYR A 197 15.66 -15.47 1.56
C TYR A 197 14.52 -16.04 2.41
N ILE A 198 13.25 -15.95 1.95
CA ILE A 198 12.10 -16.47 2.71
C ILE A 198 12.26 -17.96 3.01
N LEU A 199 12.68 -18.78 2.05
CA LEU A 199 12.81 -20.23 2.26
C LEU A 199 13.84 -20.54 3.34
N GLU A 200 15.02 -19.93 3.25
CA GLU A 200 16.10 -20.09 4.21
C GLU A 200 15.65 -19.62 5.59
N HIS A 201 14.96 -18.49 5.68
CA HIS A 201 14.47 -17.98 6.95
C HIS A 201 13.37 -18.86 7.57
N LEU A 202 12.44 -19.37 6.75
CA LEU A 202 11.32 -20.22 7.16
C LEU A 202 11.74 -21.62 7.63
N THR A 203 12.84 -22.15 7.09
CA THR A 203 13.25 -23.55 7.33
C THR A 203 14.46 -23.70 8.25
N ASP A 204 15.18 -22.60 8.51
CA ASP A 204 16.30 -22.57 9.43
C ASP A 204 15.83 -22.67 10.89
N ARG A 205 16.45 -23.55 11.66
CA ARG A 205 16.06 -23.84 13.05
C ARG A 205 16.20 -22.63 13.97
N GLU A 206 17.09 -21.69 13.65
CA GLU A 206 17.32 -20.50 14.47
C GLU A 206 16.32 -19.39 14.18
N THR A 207 15.72 -19.36 12.98
CA THR A 207 14.91 -18.24 12.52
C THR A 207 13.45 -18.61 12.21
N ALA A 208 13.10 -19.89 12.08
CA ALA A 208 11.74 -20.33 11.73
C ALA A 208 10.65 -19.86 12.71
N PHE A 209 11.01 -19.52 13.95
CA PHE A 209 10.11 -19.01 14.97
C PHE A 209 10.55 -17.65 15.52
N GLU A 210 11.46 -16.97 14.84
CA GLU A 210 11.84 -15.61 15.19
C GLU A 210 10.68 -14.67 14.90
N ASP A 211 10.44 -13.73 15.81
CA ASP A 211 9.35 -12.76 15.73
C ASP A 211 9.82 -11.32 16.02
N GLY A 212 11.13 -11.14 16.24
CA GLY A 212 11.81 -9.84 16.37
C GLY A 212 12.33 -9.27 15.06
N LEU A 213 12.89 -8.07 15.12
CA LEU A 213 13.27 -7.27 13.95
C LEU A 213 14.74 -7.48 13.51
N GLU A 214 15.56 -8.12 14.34
CA GLU A 214 17.00 -8.24 14.15
C GLU A 214 17.40 -9.36 13.19
N ARG A 215 16.53 -10.37 13.02
CA ARG A 215 16.80 -11.55 12.21
C ARG A 215 15.65 -11.81 11.24
N THR A 216 15.38 -10.86 10.36
CA THR A 216 14.34 -10.96 9.32
C THR A 216 14.92 -11.48 8.00
N PRO A 217 14.11 -11.96 7.04
CA PRO A 217 14.58 -12.30 5.69
C PRO A 217 15.39 -11.17 5.04
N MET A 218 14.94 -9.92 5.22
CA MET A 218 15.66 -8.75 4.73
C MET A 218 17.02 -8.56 5.42
N MET A 219 17.08 -8.62 6.76
CA MET A 219 18.36 -8.45 7.47
C MET A 219 19.37 -9.52 7.07
N ARG A 220 18.90 -10.75 6.84
CA ARG A 220 19.73 -11.84 6.30
C ARG A 220 20.28 -11.50 4.90
N ALA A 221 19.43 -11.00 4.00
CA ALA A 221 19.84 -10.62 2.64
C ALA A 221 20.91 -9.52 2.61
N PHE A 222 20.88 -8.60 3.58
CA PHE A 222 21.85 -7.52 3.71
C PHE A 222 23.03 -7.84 4.66
N GLY A 223 23.06 -9.04 5.25
CA GLY A 223 24.12 -9.43 6.19
C GLY A 223 24.18 -8.53 7.43
N SER A 224 23.05 -7.95 7.84
CA SER A 224 22.94 -7.11 9.03
C SER A 224 22.50 -7.92 10.23
N THR A 225 22.96 -7.52 11.42
CA THR A 225 22.55 -8.09 12.72
C THR A 225 21.83 -7.09 13.61
N THR A 226 21.55 -5.89 13.10
CA THR A 226 20.75 -4.87 13.79
C THR A 226 19.28 -5.05 13.44
N ASP A 227 18.39 -4.42 14.21
CA ASP A 227 17.01 -4.25 13.74
C ASP A 227 16.96 -3.38 12.47
N VAL A 228 15.87 -3.53 11.73
CA VAL A 228 15.59 -2.85 10.47
C VAL A 228 15.67 -1.32 10.55
N TRP A 229 15.20 -0.73 11.65
CA TRP A 229 15.13 0.72 11.79
C TRP A 229 16.52 1.29 12.07
N THR A 230 17.27 0.66 12.97
CA THR A 230 18.69 0.95 13.19
C THR A 230 19.50 0.77 11.91
N TRP A 231 19.20 -0.25 11.09
CA TRP A 231 19.88 -0.46 9.81
C TRP A 231 19.63 0.68 8.83
N PHE A 232 18.38 1.14 8.69
CA PHE A 232 18.04 2.29 7.84
C PHE A 232 18.74 3.58 8.29
N GLU A 233 18.86 3.82 9.60
CA GLU A 233 19.46 5.04 10.15
C GLU A 233 20.98 5.12 10.00
N ARG A 234 21.64 4.07 9.49
CA ARG A 234 23.08 4.10 9.25
C ARG A 234 23.44 5.10 8.13
N PRO A 235 24.54 5.87 8.27
CA PRO A 235 24.96 6.82 7.24
C PRO A 235 25.18 6.21 5.85
N ASP A 236 25.64 4.96 5.76
CA ASP A 236 25.83 4.26 4.48
C ASP A 236 24.52 3.82 3.81
N ASN A 237 23.38 3.94 4.50
CA ASN A 237 22.04 3.67 3.99
C ASN A 237 21.22 4.94 3.73
N GLU A 238 21.82 6.13 3.75
CA GLU A 238 21.10 7.40 3.60
C GLU A 238 20.14 7.42 2.39
N LEU A 239 20.56 6.92 1.24
CA LEU A 239 19.73 6.84 0.04
C LEU A 239 18.48 5.97 0.27
N ARG A 240 18.65 4.81 0.90
CA ARG A 240 17.55 3.89 1.23
C ARG A 240 16.60 4.50 2.24
N PHE A 241 17.14 5.17 3.25
CA PHE A 241 16.32 5.79 4.29
C PHE A 241 15.46 6.94 3.73
N ARG A 242 16.05 7.83 2.93
CA ARG A 242 15.30 8.87 2.22
C ARG A 242 14.25 8.29 1.28
N ARG A 243 14.61 7.24 0.53
CA ARG A 243 13.69 6.52 -0.35
C ARG A 243 12.53 5.89 0.42
N PHE A 244 12.78 5.28 1.57
CA PHE A 244 11.75 4.69 2.42
C PHE A 244 10.71 5.73 2.86
N GLY A 245 11.15 6.89 3.36
CA GLY A 245 10.25 7.99 3.73
C GLY A 245 9.36 8.44 2.57
N ALA A 246 9.92 8.58 1.37
CA ALA A 246 9.15 8.91 0.16
C ALA A 246 8.25 7.75 -0.32
N ALA A 247 8.67 6.51 -0.15
CA ALA A 247 7.89 5.31 -0.49
C ALA A 247 6.62 5.21 0.36
N MET A 248 6.70 5.55 1.66
CA MET A 248 5.54 5.60 2.54
C MET A 248 4.52 6.66 2.11
N ASN A 249 4.99 7.80 1.54
CA ASN A 249 4.09 8.75 0.88
C ASN A 249 3.43 8.13 -0.36
N GLY A 250 4.17 7.32 -1.13
CA GLY A 250 3.63 6.58 -2.27
C GLY A 250 2.50 5.63 -1.88
N VAL A 251 2.67 4.85 -0.81
CA VAL A 251 1.62 3.96 -0.27
C VAL A 251 0.41 4.78 0.20
N ASN A 252 0.64 5.88 0.93
CA ASN A 252 -0.44 6.76 1.37
C ASN A 252 -1.23 7.34 0.19
N ASN A 253 -0.57 7.70 -0.91
CA ASN A 253 -1.20 8.26 -2.10
C ASN A 253 -1.98 7.23 -2.93
N MET A 254 -1.88 5.93 -2.62
CA MET A 254 -2.78 4.91 -3.19
C MET A 254 -4.20 4.98 -2.60
N GLN A 255 -4.38 5.73 -1.52
CA GLN A 255 -5.68 5.96 -0.88
C GLN A 255 -6.03 7.45 -0.90
N SER A 256 -7.31 7.79 -1.03
CA SER A 256 -7.75 9.17 -0.83
C SER A 256 -7.49 9.60 0.62
N PRO A 257 -6.87 10.77 0.87
CA PRO A 257 -6.62 11.29 2.22
C PRO A 257 -7.89 11.35 3.08
N GLU A 258 -9.04 11.63 2.46
CA GLU A 258 -10.35 11.70 3.11
C GLU A 258 -10.89 10.34 3.55
N SER A 259 -10.23 9.22 3.23
CA SER A 259 -10.71 7.89 3.64
C SER A 259 -10.71 7.70 5.16
N ILE A 260 -9.89 8.45 5.91
CA ILE A 260 -9.95 8.48 7.38
C ILE A 260 -11.31 8.96 7.89
N LEU A 261 -12.05 9.76 7.10
CA LEU A 261 -13.35 10.34 7.45
C LEU A 261 -14.54 9.40 7.19
N LYS A 262 -14.33 8.25 6.50
CA LYS A 262 -15.41 7.40 5.97
C LYS A 262 -15.83 6.22 6.86
N GLY A 263 -15.18 6.03 8.01
CA GLY A 263 -15.44 4.89 8.91
C GLY A 263 -15.99 5.31 10.27
N PHE A 264 -15.10 5.37 11.27
CA PHE A 264 -15.43 5.80 12.62
C PHE A 264 -16.06 7.20 12.62
N ASP A 265 -17.13 7.39 13.40
CA ASP A 265 -17.85 8.67 13.46
C ASP A 265 -17.12 9.65 14.39
N TRP A 266 -16.06 10.25 13.86
CA TRP A 266 -15.27 11.29 14.53
C TRP A 266 -16.14 12.49 14.96
N GLY A 267 -17.20 12.80 14.22
CA GLY A 267 -18.10 13.92 14.50
C GLY A 267 -19.01 13.70 15.72
N SER A 268 -19.21 12.45 16.14
CA SER A 268 -19.97 12.13 17.35
C SER A 268 -19.21 12.42 18.65
N LEU A 269 -17.89 12.66 18.59
CA LEU A 269 -17.06 12.93 19.74
C LEU A 269 -17.38 14.32 20.32
N SER A 270 -17.33 14.43 21.65
CA SER A 270 -17.55 15.70 22.33
C SER A 270 -16.40 16.69 22.07
N GLU A 271 -16.73 17.99 22.06
CA GLU A 271 -15.74 19.06 21.95
C GLU A 271 -14.64 18.91 23.02
N GLY A 272 -13.39 19.04 22.59
CA GLY A 272 -12.21 18.84 23.44
C GLY A 272 -11.78 17.39 23.64
N SER A 273 -12.48 16.40 23.05
CA SER A 273 -12.05 15.00 23.03
C SER A 273 -10.63 14.86 22.45
N ILE A 274 -9.84 13.97 23.05
CA ILE A 274 -8.43 13.77 22.70
C ILE A 274 -8.30 12.50 21.85
N ILE A 275 -7.74 12.65 20.66
CA ILE A 275 -7.34 11.57 19.76
C ILE A 275 -5.83 11.45 19.88
N VAL A 276 -5.35 10.28 20.30
CA VAL A 276 -3.93 9.95 20.35
C VAL A 276 -3.61 9.08 19.16
N ASP A 277 -2.85 9.62 18.21
CA ASP A 277 -2.39 8.95 17.00
C ASP A 277 -1.05 8.29 17.30
N VAL A 278 -1.08 6.98 17.55
CA VAL A 278 0.04 6.19 18.09
C VAL A 278 0.86 5.64 16.93
N GLY A 279 2.11 6.09 16.81
CA GLY A 279 2.92 5.84 15.61
C GLY A 279 2.46 6.67 14.41
N GLY A 280 1.91 7.87 14.65
CA GLY A 280 1.23 8.67 13.63
C GLY A 280 2.16 9.29 12.57
N GLY A 281 3.46 9.05 12.63
CA GLY A 281 4.43 9.58 11.68
C GLY A 281 4.44 11.11 11.66
N ILE A 282 4.38 11.68 10.46
CA ILE A 282 4.28 13.13 10.26
C ILE A 282 2.87 13.69 10.53
N GLY A 283 1.90 12.84 10.90
CA GLY A 283 0.53 13.22 11.24
C GLY A 283 -0.43 13.23 10.05
N THR A 284 -0.15 12.54 8.95
CA THR A 284 -0.94 12.57 7.71
C THR A 284 -2.44 12.39 7.96
N SER A 285 -2.84 11.40 8.77
CA SER A 285 -4.25 11.17 9.13
C SER A 285 -4.78 12.20 10.13
N SER A 286 -4.01 12.51 11.17
CA SER A 286 -4.37 13.49 12.19
C SER A 286 -4.60 14.90 11.63
N LEU A 287 -3.84 15.33 10.63
CA LEU A 287 -3.99 16.66 10.02
C LEU A 287 -5.26 16.77 9.17
N VAL A 288 -5.65 15.68 8.47
CA VAL A 288 -6.95 15.62 7.77
C VAL A 288 -8.10 15.70 8.77
N LEU A 289 -8.01 14.94 9.86
CA LEU A 289 -8.99 14.98 10.94
C LEU A 289 -9.07 16.36 11.59
N ALA A 290 -7.93 16.98 11.91
CA ALA A 290 -7.88 18.29 12.54
C ALA A 290 -8.50 19.40 11.68
N LYS A 291 -8.36 19.31 10.36
CA LYS A 291 -9.02 20.21 9.42
C LYS A 291 -10.54 20.01 9.39
N ALA A 292 -11.00 18.76 9.42
CA ALA A 292 -12.43 18.42 9.37
C ALA A 292 -13.14 18.68 10.71
N PHE A 293 -12.45 18.46 11.84
CA PHE A 293 -13.00 18.52 13.19
C PHE A 293 -12.12 19.38 14.12
N PRO A 294 -12.03 20.71 13.89
CA PRO A 294 -11.09 21.59 14.60
C PRO A 294 -11.38 21.78 16.09
N LYS A 295 -12.52 21.26 16.57
CA LYS A 295 -12.94 21.27 17.97
C LYS A 295 -12.41 20.09 18.80
N LEU A 296 -11.81 19.11 18.14
CA LEU A 296 -11.15 17.98 18.79
C LEU A 296 -9.66 18.31 19.03
N ARG A 297 -8.97 17.47 19.80
CA ARG A 297 -7.54 17.63 20.09
C ARG A 297 -6.78 16.39 19.62
N TYR A 298 -5.62 16.61 19.03
CA TYR A 298 -4.81 15.55 18.42
C TYR A 298 -3.43 15.53 19.07
N VAL A 299 -3.02 14.36 19.56
CA VAL A 299 -1.67 14.10 20.05
C VAL A 299 -1.05 13.05 19.14
N VAL A 300 -0.13 13.48 18.28
CA VAL A 300 0.61 12.62 17.36
C VAL A 300 1.87 12.11 18.05
N GLN A 301 1.92 10.82 18.29
CA GLN A 301 3.03 10.15 18.97
C GLN A 301 3.91 9.40 17.98
N ASP A 302 5.22 9.61 18.06
CA ASP A 302 6.21 8.85 17.29
C ASP A 302 7.61 8.95 17.93
N ARG A 303 8.62 8.35 17.30
CA ARG A 303 10.03 8.46 17.68
C ARG A 303 10.51 9.92 17.59
N PRO A 304 11.52 10.33 18.38
CA PRO A 304 11.95 11.73 18.47
C PRO A 304 12.27 12.39 17.13
N ALA A 305 12.98 11.70 16.23
CA ALA A 305 13.33 12.26 14.92
C ALA A 305 12.10 12.53 14.05
N VAL A 306 11.14 11.59 14.06
CA VAL A 306 9.90 11.67 13.27
C VAL A 306 8.97 12.77 13.79
N VAL A 307 8.91 12.95 15.12
CA VAL A 307 8.17 14.05 15.75
C VAL A 307 8.66 15.42 15.28
N GLU A 308 9.98 15.61 15.13
CA GLU A 308 10.52 16.87 14.62
C GLU A 308 10.19 17.10 13.14
N GLU A 309 10.16 16.05 12.32
CA GLU A 309 9.70 16.13 10.93
C GLU A 309 8.20 16.44 10.85
N GLY A 310 7.38 15.79 11.69
CA GLY A 310 5.95 16.02 11.80
C GLY A 310 5.63 17.47 12.17
N LYS A 311 6.34 18.06 13.13
CA LYS A 311 6.19 19.49 13.46
C LYS A 311 6.47 20.40 12.27
N LYS A 312 7.55 20.15 11.52
CA LYS A 312 7.88 20.92 10.30
C LYS A 312 6.79 20.79 9.23
N HIS A 313 6.30 19.55 9.02
CA HIS A 313 5.23 19.29 8.08
C HIS A 313 3.94 20.02 8.49
N CYS A 314 3.48 19.85 9.73
CA CYS A 314 2.31 20.54 10.27
C CYS A 314 2.44 22.07 10.18
N GLN A 315 3.62 22.62 10.46
CA GLN A 315 3.88 24.05 10.32
C GLN A 315 3.71 24.54 8.87
N SER A 316 3.99 23.70 7.88
CA SER A 316 3.81 24.03 6.46
C SER A 316 2.36 23.92 5.97
N VAL A 317 1.59 22.96 6.48
CA VAL A 317 0.25 22.63 5.94
C VAL A 317 -0.93 23.08 6.81
N LEU A 318 -0.73 23.21 8.13
CA LEU A 318 -1.78 23.57 9.11
C LEU A 318 -1.18 24.33 10.32
N PRO A 319 -0.52 25.49 10.10
CA PRO A 319 0.23 26.20 11.14
C PRO A 319 -0.63 26.64 12.33
N GLU A 320 -1.89 27.00 12.09
CA GLU A 320 -2.83 27.43 13.13
C GLU A 320 -3.19 26.31 14.10
N ALA A 321 -3.24 25.06 13.65
CA ALA A 321 -3.53 23.92 14.51
C ALA A 321 -2.36 23.63 15.45
N LEU A 322 -1.12 23.82 14.99
CA LEU A 322 0.08 23.69 15.81
C LEU A 322 0.18 24.84 16.82
N ALA A 323 0.03 26.09 16.36
CA ALA A 323 0.10 27.28 17.22
C ALA A 323 -1.03 27.32 18.27
N GLY A 324 -2.25 26.93 17.87
CA GLY A 324 -3.42 26.82 18.73
C GLY A 324 -3.43 25.59 19.64
N ARG A 325 -2.44 24.70 19.52
CA ARG A 325 -2.32 23.42 20.25
C ARG A 325 -3.50 22.45 20.02
N THR A 326 -4.23 22.62 18.93
CA THR A 326 -5.20 21.64 18.41
C THR A 326 -4.48 20.36 18.02
N VAL A 327 -3.30 20.48 17.41
CA VAL A 327 -2.37 19.37 17.12
C VAL A 327 -1.11 19.54 17.95
N GLN A 328 -0.72 18.49 18.65
CA GLN A 328 0.51 18.42 19.44
C GLN A 328 1.29 17.17 19.05
N TYR A 329 2.61 17.29 18.96
CA TYR A 329 3.48 16.14 18.72
C TYR A 329 4.20 15.76 20.02
N GLU A 330 4.21 14.47 20.35
CA GLU A 330 4.77 13.93 21.58
C GLU A 330 5.71 12.76 21.26
N ALA A 331 6.99 12.88 21.61
CA ALA A 331 7.93 11.78 21.44
C ALA A 331 7.56 10.63 22.40
N HIS A 332 7.25 9.46 21.85
CA HIS A 332 6.82 8.32 22.65
C HIS A 332 7.21 6.98 22.01
N ASP A 333 7.66 6.04 22.84
CA ASP A 333 7.80 4.62 22.50
C ASP A 333 6.56 3.88 23.01
N PHE A 334 5.74 3.38 22.08
CA PHE A 334 4.48 2.71 22.39
C PHE A 334 4.61 1.38 23.14
N PHE A 335 5.83 0.86 23.33
CA PHE A 335 6.08 -0.29 24.21
C PHE A 335 6.18 0.12 25.67
N GLN A 336 6.38 1.41 25.93
CA GLN A 336 6.39 2.00 27.27
C GLN A 336 4.97 2.30 27.75
N LYS A 337 4.86 2.69 29.02
CA LYS A 337 3.59 3.11 29.60
C LYS A 337 3.05 4.33 28.86
N GLN A 338 1.85 4.20 28.29
CA GLN A 338 1.17 5.28 27.57
C GLN A 338 0.90 6.49 28.52
N PRO A 339 1.46 7.69 28.21
CA PRO A 339 1.31 8.88 29.06
C PRO A 339 -0.10 9.49 29.02
N GLN A 340 -0.83 9.37 27.91
CA GLN A 340 -2.17 9.95 27.75
C GLN A 340 -3.22 9.06 28.44
N LYS A 341 -3.71 9.48 29.61
CA LYS A 341 -4.66 8.71 30.44
C LYS A 341 -6.15 9.05 30.23
N THR A 342 -6.44 10.02 29.37
CA THR A 342 -7.79 10.52 29.10
C THR A 342 -8.06 10.61 27.61
N ALA A 343 -7.46 9.71 26.83
CA ALA A 343 -7.71 9.62 25.40
C ALA A 343 -9.16 9.17 25.15
N SER A 344 -9.90 9.94 24.35
CA SER A 344 -11.21 9.51 23.85
C SER A 344 -11.02 8.43 22.78
N VAL A 345 -9.99 8.57 21.94
CA VAL A 345 -9.63 7.59 20.90
C VAL A 345 -8.13 7.35 20.88
N PHE A 346 -7.70 6.10 20.85
CA PHE A 346 -6.40 5.70 20.33
C PHE A 346 -6.55 5.30 18.87
N LEU A 347 -5.78 5.93 17.98
CA LEU A 347 -5.73 5.63 16.55
C LEU A 347 -4.40 4.94 16.23
N LEU A 348 -4.45 3.80 15.54
CA LEU A 348 -3.28 3.15 14.94
C LEU A 348 -3.61 2.86 13.48
N LYS A 349 -2.85 3.43 12.56
CA LYS A 349 -2.97 3.18 11.13
C LYS A 349 -1.65 2.64 10.60
N GLN A 350 -1.65 1.42 10.04
CA GLN A 350 -0.45 0.78 9.50
C GLN A 350 0.64 0.70 10.57
N ILE A 351 0.24 0.18 11.74
CA ILE A 351 1.15 -0.04 12.86
C ILE A 351 1.13 -1.49 13.25
N MET A 352 -0.05 -2.09 13.48
CA MET A 352 -0.09 -3.45 14.02
C MET A 352 0.49 -4.47 13.05
N HIS A 353 0.49 -4.18 11.75
CA HIS A 353 1.05 -5.04 10.72
C HIS A 353 2.58 -5.13 10.71
N ASP A 354 3.29 -4.17 11.32
CA ASP A 354 4.76 -4.17 11.46
C ASP A 354 5.23 -5.05 12.64
N TRP A 355 4.29 -5.56 13.45
CA TRP A 355 4.59 -6.24 14.69
C TRP A 355 4.01 -7.65 14.73
N SER A 356 4.82 -8.61 15.18
CA SER A 356 4.34 -9.94 15.54
C SER A 356 3.26 -9.85 16.63
N ASP A 357 2.46 -10.90 16.80
CA ASP A 357 1.40 -10.94 17.82
C ASP A 357 1.89 -10.62 19.23
N ARG A 358 3.11 -11.05 19.59
CA ARG A 358 3.70 -10.79 20.91
C ARG A 358 3.93 -9.30 21.13
N PHE A 359 4.51 -8.61 20.15
CA PHE A 359 4.78 -7.18 20.21
C PHE A 359 3.50 -6.36 20.07
N ALA A 360 2.63 -6.72 19.13
CA ALA A 360 1.32 -6.14 18.93
C ALA A 360 0.45 -6.19 20.20
N ALA A 361 0.38 -7.35 20.86
CA ALA A 361 -0.34 -7.50 22.13
C ALA A 361 0.28 -6.66 23.25
N ASN A 362 1.59 -6.39 23.22
CA ASN A 362 2.22 -5.47 24.18
C ASN A 362 1.75 -4.04 23.98
N ILE A 363 1.77 -3.53 22.73
CA ILE A 363 1.27 -2.20 22.38
C ILE A 363 -0.18 -2.06 22.83
N LEU A 364 -1.05 -2.99 22.43
CA LEU A 364 -2.47 -2.98 22.79
C LEU A 364 -2.71 -2.98 24.31
N ARG A 365 -1.90 -3.72 25.09
CA ARG A 365 -1.98 -3.70 26.55
C ARG A 365 -1.56 -2.34 27.13
N ARG A 366 -0.53 -1.68 26.59
CA ARG A 366 -0.14 -0.33 27.03
C ARG A 366 -1.24 0.70 26.83
N LEU A 367 -1.95 0.60 25.71
CA LEU A 367 -3.12 1.43 25.44
C LEU A 367 -4.29 1.06 26.35
N ARG A 368 -4.52 -0.24 26.60
CA ARG A 368 -5.58 -0.71 27.50
C ARG A 368 -5.40 -0.20 28.92
N ASP A 369 -4.18 -0.23 29.44
CA ASP A 369 -3.79 0.28 30.77
C ASP A 369 -4.02 1.80 30.91
N ALA A 370 -4.15 2.53 29.81
CA ALA A 370 -4.40 3.97 29.79
C ALA A 370 -5.86 4.33 29.47
N ALA A 371 -6.64 3.39 28.95
CA ALA A 371 -8.00 3.59 28.50
C ALA A 371 -9.01 3.65 29.66
N THR A 372 -9.97 4.56 29.59
CA THR A 372 -11.19 4.53 30.40
C THR A 372 -12.22 3.58 29.76
N PRO A 373 -13.32 3.21 30.42
CA PRO A 373 -14.39 2.41 29.80
C PRO A 373 -14.99 3.04 28.53
N GLU A 374 -14.91 4.36 28.38
CA GLU A 374 -15.43 5.13 27.26
C GLU A 374 -14.43 5.29 26.12
N THR A 375 -13.14 5.05 26.35
CA THR A 375 -12.11 5.13 25.31
C THR A 375 -12.44 4.19 24.15
N ARG A 376 -12.19 4.63 22.92
CA ARG A 376 -12.24 3.80 21.71
C ARG A 376 -10.84 3.52 21.19
N LEU A 377 -10.67 2.36 20.59
CA LEU A 377 -9.49 2.00 19.81
C LEU A 377 -9.93 1.89 18.34
N VAL A 378 -9.27 2.62 17.46
CA VAL A 378 -9.48 2.56 16.01
C VAL A 378 -8.20 2.03 15.37
N LEU A 379 -8.28 0.84 14.78
CA LEU A 379 -7.20 0.21 14.03
C LEU A 379 -7.49 0.32 12.53
N ILE A 380 -6.48 0.66 11.74
CA ILE A 380 -6.57 0.77 10.28
C ILE A 380 -5.37 0.05 9.66
N ASP A 381 -5.53 -1.24 9.42
CA ASP A 381 -4.55 -2.14 8.78
C ASP A 381 -5.26 -2.97 7.71
N ASN A 382 -4.53 -3.72 6.88
CA ASN A 382 -5.18 -4.63 5.93
C ASN A 382 -5.80 -5.80 6.69
N ILE A 383 -7.01 -6.18 6.27
CA ILE A 383 -7.69 -7.35 6.81
C ILE A 383 -7.72 -8.41 5.74
N MET A 384 -6.98 -9.49 5.98
CA MET A 384 -6.78 -10.54 4.99
C MET A 384 -8.06 -11.36 4.80
N PRO A 385 -8.68 -11.34 3.60
CA PRO A 385 -9.76 -12.26 3.28
C PRO A 385 -9.18 -13.66 3.06
N TYR A 386 -10.02 -14.69 3.19
CA TYR A 386 -9.64 -16.03 2.77
C TYR A 386 -9.81 -16.19 1.25
N ALA A 387 -8.99 -17.03 0.62
CA ALA A 387 -9.19 -17.48 -0.77
C ALA A 387 -10.36 -18.45 -0.93
N CYS A 388 -11.06 -18.77 0.16
CA CYS A 388 -12.24 -19.63 0.21
C CYS A 388 -13.38 -18.92 0.96
N ARG A 389 -14.60 -19.41 0.75
CA ARG A 389 -15.76 -18.90 1.49
C ARG A 389 -15.67 -19.37 2.95
N ALA A 390 -15.84 -18.45 3.87
CA ALA A 390 -15.86 -18.69 5.31
C ALA A 390 -17.20 -18.24 5.89
N ASP A 391 -17.53 -18.73 7.09
CA ASP A 391 -18.71 -18.28 7.81
C ASP A 391 -18.55 -16.81 8.24
N ASP A 392 -19.67 -16.08 8.28
CA ASP A 392 -19.67 -14.70 8.76
C ASP A 392 -19.36 -14.65 10.27
N LEU A 393 -18.45 -13.75 10.65
CA LEU A 393 -18.25 -13.41 12.06
C LEU A 393 -19.42 -12.54 12.53
N SER A 394 -19.91 -12.79 13.75
CA SER A 394 -20.99 -12.01 14.38
C SER A 394 -20.52 -10.63 14.86
N ILE A 395 -19.86 -9.87 13.99
CA ILE A 395 -19.30 -8.55 14.23
C ILE A 395 -20.06 -7.54 13.36
N PRO A 396 -20.63 -6.48 13.93
CA PRO A 396 -21.27 -5.42 13.15
C PRO A 396 -20.35 -4.87 12.05
N GLY A 397 -20.86 -4.80 10.82
CA GLY A 397 -20.13 -4.26 9.67
C GLY A 397 -19.09 -5.21 9.05
N ALA A 398 -18.72 -6.31 9.73
CA ALA A 398 -17.98 -7.39 9.11
C ALA A 398 -18.93 -8.19 8.22
N LYS A 399 -18.71 -8.17 6.91
CA LYS A 399 -19.46 -8.99 5.95
C LYS A 399 -18.47 -9.60 4.98
N ASN A 400 -18.59 -10.89 4.73
CA ASN A 400 -17.88 -11.49 3.62
C ASN A 400 -18.41 -10.88 2.30
N PRO A 401 -17.53 -10.57 1.33
CA PRO A 401 -17.95 -10.01 0.06
C PRO A 401 -18.82 -11.02 -0.72
N ASP A 402 -19.92 -10.53 -1.29
CA ASP A 402 -20.81 -11.31 -2.15
C ASP A 402 -20.20 -11.42 -3.56
N VAL A 403 -19.19 -12.27 -3.69
CA VAL A 403 -18.46 -12.48 -4.94
C VAL A 403 -19.18 -13.53 -5.81
N PRO A 404 -19.48 -13.26 -7.09
CA PRO A 404 -20.15 -14.22 -7.96
C PRO A 404 -19.26 -15.42 -8.29
N GLU A 405 -19.84 -16.62 -8.25
CA GLU A 405 -19.18 -17.83 -8.75
C GLU A 405 -18.90 -17.71 -10.26
N PRO A 406 -17.74 -18.20 -10.76
CA PRO A 406 -16.77 -19.06 -10.09
C PRO A 406 -15.57 -18.31 -9.48
N LEU A 407 -15.68 -16.99 -9.26
CA LEU A 407 -14.55 -16.20 -8.79
C LEU A 407 -14.12 -16.60 -7.37
N LEU A 408 -12.81 -16.52 -7.10
CA LEU A 408 -12.31 -16.64 -5.74
C LEU A 408 -12.90 -15.52 -4.86
N PRO A 409 -13.32 -15.80 -3.61
CA PRO A 409 -13.89 -14.80 -2.71
C PRO A 409 -12.96 -13.62 -2.37
N ASN A 410 -11.65 -13.81 -2.51
CA ASN A 410 -10.65 -12.74 -2.37
C ASN A 410 -10.34 -12.02 -3.69
N MET A 411 -11.12 -12.24 -4.75
CA MET A 411 -10.93 -11.70 -6.11
C MET A 411 -9.64 -12.15 -6.83
N GLY A 412 -8.91 -13.14 -6.31
CA GLY A 412 -7.73 -13.70 -6.95
C GLY A 412 -6.72 -12.62 -7.37
N GLY A 413 -6.35 -12.62 -8.65
CA GLY A 413 -5.37 -11.67 -9.19
C GLY A 413 -5.75 -10.19 -9.03
N ALA A 414 -7.04 -9.85 -8.96
CA ALA A 414 -7.48 -8.47 -8.75
C ALA A 414 -7.39 -8.03 -7.27
N GLY A 415 -7.39 -8.98 -6.33
CA GLY A 415 -7.26 -8.73 -4.89
C GLY A 415 -5.89 -9.11 -4.33
N ILE A 416 -4.85 -9.17 -5.17
CA ILE A 416 -3.53 -9.71 -4.78
C ILE A 416 -2.73 -8.76 -3.88
N LEU A 417 -2.96 -7.44 -3.98
CA LEU A 417 -2.09 -6.43 -3.37
C LEU A 417 -1.95 -6.57 -1.82
N PRO A 418 -3.02 -6.78 -1.04
CA PRO A 418 -2.89 -7.02 0.40
C PRO A 418 -2.02 -8.23 0.75
N TYR A 419 -2.02 -9.29 -0.08
CA TYR A 419 -1.17 -10.47 0.13
C TYR A 419 0.31 -10.18 -0.16
N CYS A 420 0.58 -9.30 -1.12
CA CYS A 420 1.94 -8.81 -1.34
C CYS A 420 2.42 -8.02 -0.12
N PHE A 421 1.59 -7.14 0.44
CA PHE A 421 1.93 -6.40 1.66
C PHE A 421 2.15 -7.31 2.86
N ASP A 422 1.33 -8.34 3.06
CA ASP A 422 1.55 -9.36 4.09
C ASP A 422 2.95 -10.00 3.99
N LEU A 423 3.32 -10.45 2.79
CA LEU A 423 4.66 -11.01 2.56
C LEU A 423 5.77 -9.97 2.76
N SER A 424 5.54 -8.70 2.40
CA SER A 424 6.48 -7.63 2.71
C SER A 424 6.64 -7.45 4.23
N MET A 425 5.55 -7.48 5.01
CA MET A 425 5.63 -7.38 6.48
C MET A 425 6.43 -8.55 7.09
N TYR A 426 6.25 -9.75 6.54
CA TYR A 426 7.07 -10.90 6.92
C TYR A 426 8.55 -10.66 6.60
N VAL A 427 8.86 -10.23 5.38
CA VAL A 427 10.24 -10.01 4.91
C VAL A 427 10.98 -8.94 5.72
N HIS A 428 10.32 -7.84 6.04
CA HIS A 428 10.96 -6.70 6.71
C HIS A 428 11.00 -6.87 8.22
N PHE A 429 9.96 -7.46 8.81
CA PHE A 429 9.66 -7.31 10.24
C PHE A 429 9.34 -8.62 10.98
N ASN A 430 9.37 -9.78 10.31
CA ASN A 430 8.81 -11.03 10.87
C ASN A 430 7.36 -10.85 11.35
N ALA A 431 6.63 -9.95 10.69
CA ALA A 431 5.27 -9.57 11.03
C ALA A 431 4.29 -10.03 9.94
N LEU A 432 3.06 -9.51 9.99
CA LEU A 432 1.94 -10.05 9.22
C LEU A 432 0.77 -9.08 9.14
N GLU A 433 0.05 -9.16 8.02
CA GLU A 433 -1.34 -8.71 7.94
C GLU A 433 -2.24 -9.81 8.53
N ARG A 434 -3.38 -9.43 9.13
CA ARG A 434 -4.20 -10.36 9.90
C ARG A 434 -5.57 -10.59 9.27
N THR A 435 -6.05 -11.82 9.37
CA THR A 435 -7.48 -12.08 9.10
C THR A 435 -8.32 -11.46 10.23
N LEU A 436 -9.59 -11.18 9.97
CA LEU A 436 -10.45 -10.55 10.98
C LEU A 436 -10.58 -11.40 12.27
N GLY A 437 -10.70 -12.72 12.12
CA GLY A 437 -10.78 -13.64 13.26
C GLY A 437 -9.47 -13.73 14.04
N HIS A 438 -8.32 -13.53 13.38
CA HIS A 438 -7.02 -13.41 14.05
C HIS A 438 -6.94 -12.10 14.83
N LEU A 439 -7.25 -10.97 14.19
CA LEU A 439 -7.25 -9.66 14.85
C LEU A 439 -8.17 -9.62 16.08
N GLN A 440 -9.36 -10.23 15.97
CA GLN A 440 -10.27 -10.36 17.11
C GLN A 440 -9.60 -11.07 18.31
N LYS A 441 -8.96 -12.22 18.08
CA LYS A 441 -8.26 -12.96 19.15
C LYS A 441 -7.10 -12.15 19.74
N LEU A 442 -6.36 -11.42 18.90
CA LEU A 442 -5.28 -10.56 19.35
C LEU A 442 -5.81 -9.44 20.26
N LEU A 443 -6.88 -8.76 19.87
CA LEU A 443 -7.55 -7.74 20.68
C LEU A 443 -8.01 -8.31 22.02
N GLU A 444 -8.68 -9.46 22.00
CA GLU A 444 -9.17 -10.16 23.21
C GLU A 444 -8.02 -10.50 24.16
N SER A 445 -6.87 -10.95 23.63
CA SER A 445 -5.67 -11.25 24.43
C SER A 445 -5.08 -10.03 25.16
N ALA A 446 -5.41 -8.82 24.69
CA ALA A 446 -4.94 -7.56 25.24
C ALA A 446 -6.02 -6.77 26.01
N GLY A 447 -7.18 -7.37 26.28
CA GLY A 447 -8.27 -6.75 27.03
C GLY A 447 -9.13 -5.79 26.23
N TRP A 448 -9.15 -5.93 24.90
CA TRP A 448 -10.03 -5.20 23.99
C TRP A 448 -11.07 -6.14 23.38
N LYS A 449 -12.26 -5.61 23.14
CA LYS A 449 -13.35 -6.29 22.43
C LYS A 449 -13.58 -5.59 21.09
N LEU A 450 -13.47 -6.34 20.00
CA LEU A 450 -13.81 -5.84 18.66
C LEU A 450 -15.31 -5.51 18.62
N ALA A 451 -15.64 -4.25 18.34
CA ALA A 451 -17.00 -3.73 18.36
C ALA A 451 -17.61 -3.63 16.95
N ARG A 452 -16.83 -3.17 15.96
CA ARG A 452 -17.32 -2.92 14.60
C ARG A 452 -16.20 -2.90 13.55
N VAL A 453 -16.55 -3.23 12.31
CA VAL A 453 -15.71 -3.01 11.12
C VAL A 453 -16.41 -2.03 10.18
N TYR A 454 -15.64 -1.09 9.64
CA TYR A 454 -16.06 -0.14 8.61
C TYR A 454 -15.27 -0.45 7.33
N PRO A 455 -15.87 -1.14 6.35
CA PRO A 455 -15.20 -1.44 5.10
C PRO A 455 -14.97 -0.18 4.27
N THR A 456 -13.83 -0.13 3.61
CA THR A 456 -13.35 0.99 2.76
C THR A 456 -13.41 0.67 1.27
N ASP A 457 -13.51 -0.61 0.92
CA ASP A 457 -13.70 -1.13 -0.42
C ASP A 457 -14.79 -2.23 -0.43
N SER A 458 -15.10 -2.78 -1.61
CA SER A 458 -16.12 -3.83 -1.75
C SER A 458 -15.72 -5.17 -1.11
N LEU A 459 -14.42 -5.41 -0.88
CA LEU A 459 -13.91 -6.61 -0.21
C LEU A 459 -13.78 -6.44 1.30
N GLY A 460 -13.84 -5.21 1.81
CA GLY A 460 -13.49 -4.86 3.19
C GLY A 460 -12.05 -5.17 3.55
N SER A 461 -11.14 -5.29 2.57
CA SER A 461 -9.80 -5.84 2.76
C SER A 461 -8.72 -4.77 2.85
N TYR A 462 -8.86 -3.69 2.08
CA TYR A 462 -7.84 -2.66 1.95
C TYR A 462 -8.04 -1.53 2.96
N LEU A 463 -7.29 -1.57 4.06
CA LEU A 463 -7.33 -0.57 5.15
C LEU A 463 -8.75 -0.25 5.69
N PRO A 464 -9.60 -1.24 6.04
CA PRO A 464 -10.84 -0.97 6.77
C PRO A 464 -10.54 -0.33 8.13
N GLN A 465 -11.52 0.38 8.69
CA GLN A 465 -11.41 0.86 10.07
C GLN A 465 -12.06 -0.16 11.01
N VAL A 466 -11.31 -0.65 11.99
CA VAL A 466 -11.77 -1.59 13.02
C VAL A 466 -11.88 -0.85 14.34
N GLU A 467 -13.10 -0.74 14.86
CA GLU A 467 -13.37 -0.17 16.18
C GLU A 467 -13.35 -1.27 17.23
N ALA A 468 -12.60 -1.05 18.30
CA ALA A 468 -12.60 -1.87 19.50
C ALA A 468 -12.85 -1.01 20.75
N VAL A 469 -13.40 -1.67 21.77
CA VAL A 469 -13.71 -1.07 23.07
C VAL A 469 -13.01 -1.85 24.18
N PRO A 470 -12.74 -1.22 25.34
CA PRO A 470 -12.41 -1.89 26.58
C PRO A 470 -13.29 -3.13 26.84
N ALA A 471 -12.67 -4.30 27.02
CA ALA A 471 -13.37 -5.52 27.45
C ALA A 471 -13.69 -5.51 28.94
#